data_AF-A0A1T5K329-F1
#
_entry.id   AF-A0A1T5K329-F1
#
_cell.length_a   1.000
_cell.length_b   1.000
_cell.length_c   1.000
_cell.angle_alpha   90.00
_cell.angle_beta   90.00
_cell.angle_gamma   90.00
#
_symmetry.space_group_name_H-M   'P 1'
#
loop_
_entity.id
_entity.type
_entity.pdbx_description
1 polymer ?
#
loop_
_entity_poly.entity_id
_entity_poly.type
_entity_poly.pdbx_seq_one_letter_code
_entity_poly.pdbx_strand_id
1 'polypeptide(L)'
;MAKYSKSAQKKVAKVMREKKAGTLKSGRSGKKVTSRKQAIAIGLSEARRAGAKVPKKGAKKTAKKGAKKSARKGAKKTAKKSRK
;
A
#
# COMPACT_ATOMS: atom_id res chain seq x y z
N MET A 1 27.29 -2.04 -7.17
CA MET A 1 26.05 -1.55 -7.82
C MET A 1 25.15 -0.87 -6.80
N ALA A 2 24.62 0.34 -7.05
CA ALA A 2 23.68 0.97 -6.13
C ALA A 2 22.43 0.12 -5.92
N LYS A 3 21.97 0.02 -4.67
CA LYS A 3 20.80 -0.78 -4.27
C LYS A 3 19.50 -0.26 -4.88
N TYR A 4 19.44 1.04 -5.17
CA TYR A 4 18.34 1.71 -5.86
C TYR A 4 18.87 2.40 -7.12
N SER A 5 18.06 2.43 -8.17
CA SER A 5 18.37 3.21 -9.39
C SER A 5 18.25 4.72 -9.16
N LYS A 6 18.97 5.52 -9.95
CA LYS A 6 18.86 6.99 -9.97
C LYS A 6 17.41 7.44 -10.23
N SER A 7 16.69 6.74 -11.10
CA SER A 7 15.27 7.02 -11.37
C SER A 7 14.37 6.78 -10.17
N ALA A 8 14.63 5.73 -9.37
CA ALA A 8 13.91 5.51 -8.11
C ALA A 8 14.18 6.61 -7.09
N GLN A 9 15.43 7.05 -6.94
CA GLN A 9 15.80 8.17 -6.06
C GLN A 9 15.10 9.47 -6.46
N LYS A 10 15.07 9.79 -7.77
CA LYS A 10 14.38 10.97 -8.31
C LYS A 10 12.88 10.94 -8.01
N LYS A 11 12.21 9.78 -8.15
CA LYS A 11 10.78 9.65 -7.83
C LYS A 11 10.51 9.86 -6.34
N VAL A 12 11.30 9.24 -5.46
CA VAL A 12 11.16 9.44 -4.01
C VAL A 12 11.40 10.90 -3.63
N ALA A 13 12.39 11.57 -4.24
CA ALA A 13 12.64 12.99 -4.02
C ALA A 13 11.43 13.85 -4.43
N LYS A 14 10.80 13.57 -5.58
CA LYS A 14 9.59 14.27 -6.03
C LYS A 14 8.45 14.11 -5.03
N VAL A 15 8.12 12.88 -4.64
CA VAL A 15 7.06 12.59 -3.67
C VAL A 15 7.34 13.23 -2.30
N MET A 16 8.62 13.27 -1.90
CA MET A 16 9.02 13.95 -0.66
C MET A 16 8.83 15.46 -0.72
N ARG A 17 9.02 16.10 -1.87
CA ARG A 17 8.69 17.53 -2.06
C ARG A 17 7.20 17.77 -1.96
N GLU A 18 6.37 16.95 -2.61
CA GLU A 18 4.90 17.02 -2.52
C GLU A 18 4.39 16.81 -1.10
N LYS A 19 5.02 15.90 -0.33
CA LYS A 19 4.74 15.75 1.10
C LYS A 19 5.08 17.03 1.86
N LYS A 20 6.27 17.60 1.64
CA LYS A 20 6.71 18.84 2.31
C LYS A 20 5.77 20.01 1.99
N ALA A 21 5.25 20.06 0.77
CA ALA A 21 4.24 21.03 0.34
C ALA A 21 2.82 20.74 0.87
N GLY A 22 2.58 19.59 1.51
CA GLY A 22 1.25 19.22 2.04
C GLY A 22 0.23 18.81 0.98
N THR A 23 0.66 18.59 -0.26
CA THR A 23 -0.21 18.26 -1.40
C THR A 23 -0.31 16.76 -1.67
N LEU A 24 0.62 15.96 -1.13
CA LEU A 24 0.63 14.51 -1.32
C LEU A 24 -0.61 13.83 -0.71
N LYS A 25 -1.37 13.13 -1.55
CA LYS A 25 -2.55 12.34 -1.15
C LYS A 25 -2.32 10.84 -1.34
N SER A 26 -2.97 10.06 -0.49
CA SER A 26 -3.08 8.61 -0.62
C SER A 26 -4.06 8.26 -1.74
N GLY A 27 -3.80 7.17 -2.48
CA GLY A 27 -4.59 6.78 -3.65
C GLY A 27 -6.07 6.56 -3.35
N ARG A 28 -6.46 5.35 -2.92
CA ARG A 28 -7.88 4.96 -2.80
C ARG A 28 -8.69 5.81 -1.81
N SER A 29 -8.06 6.33 -0.76
CA SER A 29 -8.76 7.10 0.27
C SER A 29 -8.70 8.61 0.09
N GLY A 30 -7.89 9.15 -0.83
CA GLY A 30 -7.73 10.59 -1.04
C GLY A 30 -7.15 11.39 0.14
N LYS A 31 -6.96 10.76 1.31
CA LYS A 31 -6.43 11.37 2.54
C LYS A 31 -5.02 11.90 2.32
N LYS A 32 -4.70 13.06 2.92
CA LYS A 32 -3.34 13.62 2.93
C LYS A 32 -2.36 12.66 3.61
N VAL A 33 -1.15 12.59 3.08
CA VAL A 33 -0.08 11.76 3.65
C VAL A 33 0.60 12.48 4.79
N THR A 34 0.46 11.96 6.00
CA THR A 34 1.03 12.55 7.21
C THR A 34 2.45 12.03 7.48
N SER A 35 2.69 10.74 7.21
CA SER A 35 3.95 10.07 7.58
C SER A 35 5.00 10.13 6.46
N ARG A 36 6.25 10.41 6.84
CA ARG A 36 7.42 10.31 5.92
C ARG A 36 7.63 8.89 5.40
N LYS A 37 7.41 7.88 6.24
CA LYS A 37 7.52 6.46 5.83
C LYS A 37 6.50 6.13 4.74
N GLN A 38 5.29 6.68 4.85
CA GLN A 38 4.24 6.49 3.86
C GLN A 38 4.56 7.17 2.53
N ALA A 39 5.08 8.41 2.55
CA ALA A 39 5.54 9.08 1.35
C ALA A 39 6.66 8.32 0.62
N ILE A 40 7.65 7.81 1.37
CA ILE A 40 8.71 6.96 0.80
C ILE A 40 8.11 5.70 0.17
N ALA A 41 7.13 5.06 0.84
CA ALA A 41 6.48 3.87 0.30
C ALA A 41 5.70 4.15 -0.98
N ILE A 42 5.06 5.31 -1.10
CA ILE A 42 4.40 5.77 -2.34
C ILE A 42 5.45 5.95 -3.45
N GLY A 43 6.51 6.73 -3.18
CA GLY A 43 7.58 6.96 -4.17
C GLY A 43 8.29 5.69 -4.62
N LEU A 44 8.54 4.73 -3.72
CA LEU A 44 9.11 3.42 -4.09
C LEU A 44 8.13 2.56 -4.90
N SER A 45 6.82 2.67 -4.64
CA SER A 45 5.80 1.94 -5.38
C SER A 45 5.63 2.50 -6.80
N GLU A 46 5.65 3.82 -6.96
CA GLU A 46 5.68 4.49 -8.27
C GLU A 46 6.95 4.18 -9.05
N ALA A 47 8.10 4.15 -8.38
CA ALA A 47 9.37 3.76 -8.98
C ALA A 47 9.28 2.33 -9.56
N ARG A 48 8.74 1.39 -8.78
CA ARG A 48 8.53 0.00 -9.22
C ARG A 48 7.56 -0.10 -10.39
N ARG A 49 6.44 0.63 -10.36
CA ARG A 49 5.46 0.65 -11.47
C ARG A 49 6.06 1.15 -12.78
N ALA A 50 7.00 2.09 -12.72
CA ALA A 50 7.69 2.59 -13.89
C ALA A 50 8.98 1.81 -14.24
N GLY A 51 9.12 0.55 -13.78
CA GLY A 51 10.23 -0.33 -14.17
C GLY A 51 11.59 0.03 -13.56
N ALA A 52 11.67 0.96 -12.62
CA ALA A 52 12.93 1.33 -12.00
C ALA A 52 13.45 0.19 -11.09
N LYS A 53 14.77 0.00 -11.05
CA LYS A 53 15.40 -0.97 -10.14
C LYS A 53 15.15 -0.54 -8.69
N VAL A 54 14.29 -1.30 -8.01
CA VAL A 54 13.96 -1.15 -6.58
C VAL A 54 14.04 -2.54 -5.94
N PRO A 55 14.80 -2.72 -4.85
CA PRO A 55 14.87 -3.98 -4.13
C PRO A 55 13.48 -4.49 -3.74
N LYS A 56 13.29 -5.81 -3.87
CA LYS A 56 12.10 -6.45 -3.31
C LYS A 56 12.16 -6.29 -1.79
N LYS A 57 11.01 -5.99 -1.19
CA LYS A 57 10.90 -6.06 0.27
C LYS A 57 11.17 -7.51 0.64
N GLY A 58 12.14 -7.75 1.53
CA GLY A 58 12.42 -9.12 2.00
C GLY A 58 11.12 -9.76 2.47
N ALA A 59 10.92 -11.04 2.14
CA ALA A 59 9.78 -11.79 2.60
C ALA A 59 9.82 -11.80 4.14
N LYS A 60 9.06 -10.91 4.79
CA LYS A 60 8.69 -11.15 6.18
C LYS A 60 7.86 -12.42 6.11
N LYS A 61 8.35 -13.52 6.70
CA LYS A 61 7.56 -14.72 6.97
C LYS A 61 6.35 -14.28 7.77
N THR A 62 5.30 -13.89 7.07
CA THR A 62 4.01 -13.60 7.67
C THR A 62 3.45 -14.99 7.93
N ALA A 63 3.62 -15.46 9.17
CA ALA A 63 2.88 -16.62 9.63
C ALA A 63 1.43 -16.42 9.20
N LYS A 64 0.89 -17.37 8.43
CA LYS A 64 -0.51 -17.43 8.00
C LYS A 64 -1.42 -17.17 9.21
N LYS A 65 -1.82 -15.93 9.45
CA LYS A 65 -2.78 -15.55 10.49
C LYS A 65 -3.89 -14.72 9.86
N GLY A 66 -4.56 -15.31 8.87
CA GLY A 66 -5.64 -14.64 8.13
C GLY A 66 -6.71 -15.57 7.56
N ALA A 67 -6.59 -16.89 7.69
CA ALA A 67 -7.54 -17.83 7.08
C ALA A 67 -8.82 -18.11 7.91
N LYS A 68 -9.04 -17.45 9.07
CA LYS A 68 -10.16 -17.78 9.97
C LYS A 68 -11.21 -16.68 10.20
N LYS A 69 -11.38 -15.71 9.28
CA LYS A 69 -12.41 -14.65 9.43
C LYS A 69 -13.39 -14.42 8.27
N SER A 70 -13.40 -15.23 7.21
CA SER A 70 -14.44 -15.11 6.16
C SER A 70 -15.59 -16.14 6.27
N ALA A 71 -15.45 -17.22 7.05
CA ALA A 71 -16.46 -18.28 7.09
C ALA A 71 -17.75 -17.94 7.88
N ARG A 72 -17.81 -16.83 8.63
CA ARG A 72 -18.95 -16.55 9.54
C ARG A 72 -19.98 -15.53 9.02
N LYS A 73 -19.81 -14.93 7.84
CA LYS A 73 -20.74 -13.88 7.34
C LYS A 73 -21.75 -14.35 6.28
N GLY A 74 -21.59 -15.56 5.73
CA GLY A 74 -22.50 -16.11 4.71
C GLY A 74 -23.73 -16.85 5.26
N ALA A 75 -23.62 -17.48 6.43
CA ALA A 75 -24.63 -18.42 6.91
C ALA A 75 -25.86 -17.79 7.61
N LYS A 76 -25.88 -16.47 7.87
CA LYS A 76 -26.98 -15.82 8.62
C LYS A 76 -28.06 -15.14 7.76
N LYS A 77 -27.96 -15.21 6.43
CA LYS A 77 -28.87 -14.51 5.50
C LYS A 77 -29.95 -15.38 4.84
N THR A 78 -30.03 -16.68 5.14
CA THR A 78 -31.04 -17.58 4.54
C THR A 78 -32.11 -18.08 5.51
N ALA A 79 -31.98 -17.89 6.82
CA ALA A 79 -32.94 -18.42 7.81
C ALA A 79 -34.09 -17.45 8.21
N LYS A 80 -34.22 -16.27 7.58
CA LYS A 80 -35.26 -15.28 7.92
C LYS A 80 -36.37 -15.10 6.87
N LYS A 81 -36.45 -15.97 5.85
CA LYS A 81 -37.46 -15.89 4.77
C LYS A 81 -38.37 -17.12 4.70
N SER A 82 -38.79 -17.67 5.83
CA SER A 82 -39.79 -18.74 5.90
C SER A 82 -40.81 -18.57 7.04
N ARG A 83 -41.01 -17.34 7.51
CA ARG A 83 -42.17 -16.98 8.36
C ARG A 83 -42.95 -15.86 7.68
N LYS A 84 -43.79 -16.22 6.72
CA LYS A 84 -45.14 -15.70 6.57
C LYS A 84 -45.95 -16.66 5.71
#